data_AF-A0A7C2HIW7-F1
#
_entry.id   AF-A0A7C2HIW7-F1
#
_cell.length_a   1.000
_cell.length_b   1.000
_cell.length_c   1.000
_cell.angle_alpha   90.00
_cell.angle_beta   90.00
_cell.angle_gamma   90.00
#
_symmetry.space_group_name_H-M   'P 1'
#
loop_
_entity.id
_entity.type
_entity.pdbx_description
1 polymer ?
#
loop_
_entity_poly.entity_id
_entity_poly.type
_entity_poly.pdbx_seq_one_letter_code
_entity_poly.pdbx_strand_id
1 'polypeptide(L)'
;SIAPLRSYVVEPMQYGKLFLVGDAAHIVPPTGAKGLNLAASDVCYLYRILVKVYQEGRTDLLEKYSELALRRIWKAERFSWFMTTLLHDFPDADAFDKRMQRTDYDYYTSSPAGLKTIAENYVGLPFDEVD
;
A
#
# COMPACT_ATOMS: atom_id res chain seq x y z
N SER A 1 -17.42 0.82 -18.08
CA SER A 1 -16.58 1.80 -17.36
C SER A 1 -15.12 1.46 -17.63
N ILE A 2 -14.26 2.44 -17.87
CA ILE A 2 -12.80 2.24 -18.04
C ILE A 2 -12.13 2.91 -16.84
N ALA A 3 -11.34 2.16 -16.06
CA ALA A 3 -10.65 2.67 -14.89
C ALA A 3 -9.19 2.99 -15.24
N PRO A 4 -8.73 4.25 -15.08
CA PRO A 4 -7.33 4.59 -15.28
C PRO A 4 -6.46 4.01 -14.16
N LEU A 5 -5.25 3.54 -14.50
CA LEU A 5 -4.25 3.16 -13.50
C LEU A 5 -3.59 4.43 -12.96
N ARG A 6 -3.59 4.60 -11.63
CA ARG A 6 -2.95 5.73 -10.93
C ARG A 6 -2.35 5.23 -9.63
N SER A 7 -1.15 5.70 -9.32
CA SER A 7 -0.57 5.70 -7.97
C SER A 7 -0.60 7.13 -7.45
N TYR A 8 -1.04 7.34 -6.20
CA TYR A 8 -1.05 8.63 -5.54
C TYR A 8 -0.94 8.43 -4.03
N VAL A 9 -0.12 9.24 -3.35
CA VAL A 9 0.00 9.26 -1.89
C VAL A 9 0.21 10.71 -1.46
N VAL A 10 -0.49 11.14 -0.41
CA VAL A 10 -0.27 12.45 0.24
C VAL A 10 0.45 12.29 1.58
N GLU A 11 1.41 13.17 1.85
CA GLU A 11 2.12 13.25 3.12
C GLU A 11 2.13 14.70 3.65
N PRO A 12 1.76 14.93 4.93
CA PRO A 12 1.16 13.99 5.88
C PRO A 12 -0.31 13.68 5.54
N MET A 13 -0.87 12.64 6.18
CA MET A 13 -2.28 12.24 6.04
C MET A 13 -3.21 12.94 7.04
N GLN A 14 -2.75 14.03 7.67
CA GLN A 14 -3.51 14.75 8.68
C GLN A 14 -3.15 16.24 8.71
N TYR A 15 -4.09 17.05 9.20
CA TYR A 15 -3.87 18.47 9.46
C TYR A 15 -4.69 18.92 10.68
N GLY A 16 -4.01 19.22 11.79
CA GLY A 16 -4.69 19.55 13.05
C GLY A 16 -5.59 18.41 13.51
N LYS A 17 -6.92 18.64 13.49
CA LYS A 17 -7.94 17.63 13.86
C LYS A 17 -8.59 16.92 12.65
N LEU A 18 -8.08 17.17 11.44
CA LEU A 18 -8.53 16.51 10.21
C LEU A 18 -7.62 15.31 9.92
N PHE A 19 -8.21 14.14 9.65
CA PHE A 19 -7.52 12.90 9.29
C PHE A 19 -8.06 12.38 7.96
N LEU A 20 -7.16 12.07 7.02
CA LEU A 20 -7.50 11.52 5.70
C LEU A 20 -7.38 10.00 5.72
N VAL A 21 -8.35 9.30 5.14
CA VAL A 21 -8.46 7.83 5.17
C VAL A 21 -8.81 7.31 3.77
N GLY A 22 -8.19 6.21 3.34
CA GLY A 22 -8.47 5.58 2.05
C GLY A 22 -8.18 6.49 0.86
N ASP A 23 -9.07 6.49 -0.13
CA ASP A 23 -8.92 7.25 -1.38
C ASP A 23 -8.78 8.77 -1.20
N ALA A 24 -9.11 9.32 -0.02
CA ALA A 24 -8.83 10.72 0.31
C ALA A 24 -7.33 11.00 0.52
N ALA A 25 -6.53 9.97 0.78
CA ALA A 25 -5.10 10.06 1.07
C ALA A 25 -4.23 9.35 0.02
N HIS A 26 -4.70 8.24 -0.54
CA HIS A 26 -3.91 7.44 -1.49
C HIS A 26 -4.78 6.71 -2.51
N ILE A 27 -4.23 6.46 -3.71
CA ILE A 27 -4.87 5.71 -4.78
C ILE A 27 -3.85 4.71 -5.31
N VAL A 28 -4.17 3.41 -5.29
CA VAL A 28 -3.31 2.35 -5.83
C VAL A 28 -3.86 1.79 -7.15
N PRO A 29 -3.00 1.32 -8.07
CA PRO A 29 -3.43 0.56 -9.22
C PRO A 29 -4.19 -0.71 -8.78
N PRO A 30 -5.28 -1.09 -9.48
CA PRO A 30 -6.10 -2.24 -9.10
C PRO A 30 -5.34 -3.58 -9.20
N THR A 31 -4.19 -3.62 -9.88
CA THR A 31 -3.36 -4.81 -10.07
C THR A 31 -2.96 -5.51 -8.77
N GLY A 32 -2.67 -4.75 -7.72
CA GLY A 32 -2.31 -5.29 -6.41
C GLY A 32 -3.52 -5.66 -5.52
N ALA A 33 -4.73 -5.31 -5.94
CA ALA A 33 -5.98 -5.42 -5.16
C ALA A 33 -5.88 -4.80 -3.75
N LYS A 34 -5.21 -3.63 -3.63
CA LYS A 34 -4.86 -3.04 -2.31
C LYS A 34 -5.75 -1.89 -1.85
N GLY A 35 -6.50 -1.20 -2.72
CA GLY A 35 -7.17 0.06 -2.36
C GLY A 35 -8.08 -0.03 -1.12
N LEU A 36 -9.10 -0.89 -1.19
CA LEU A 36 -10.01 -1.10 -0.05
C LEU A 36 -9.29 -1.67 1.19
N ASN A 37 -8.28 -2.52 0.99
CA ASN A 37 -7.50 -3.11 2.07
C ASN A 37 -6.59 -2.09 2.78
N LEU A 38 -6.17 -1.03 2.08
CA LEU A 38 -5.44 0.09 2.67
C LEU A 38 -6.38 1.02 3.42
N ALA A 39 -7.54 1.34 2.85
CA ALA A 39 -8.57 2.09 3.56
C ALA A 39 -8.97 1.40 4.88
N ALA A 40 -9.12 0.07 4.87
CA ALA A 40 -9.39 -0.71 6.07
C ALA A 40 -8.27 -0.59 7.13
N SER A 41 -6.99 -0.56 6.72
CA SER A 41 -5.89 -0.36 7.67
C SER A 41 -5.85 1.04 8.26
N ASP A 42 -6.11 2.07 7.44
CA ASP A 42 -6.17 3.45 7.91
C ASP A 42 -7.28 3.64 8.96
N VAL A 43 -8.47 3.10 8.67
CA VAL A 43 -9.60 3.08 9.63
C VAL A 43 -9.19 2.36 10.91
N CYS A 44 -8.52 1.21 10.82
CA CYS A 44 -8.08 0.45 11.98
C CYS A 44 -7.10 1.23 12.86
N TYR A 45 -6.09 1.88 12.26
CA TYR A 45 -5.13 2.70 13.00
C TYR A 45 -5.80 3.92 13.63
N LEU A 46 -6.59 4.66 12.86
CA LEU A 46 -7.28 5.84 13.37
C LEU A 46 -8.26 5.47 14.49
N TYR A 47 -9.02 4.38 14.33
CA TYR A 47 -9.91 3.86 15.37
C TYR A 47 -9.16 3.55 16.66
N ARG A 48 -8.06 2.78 16.59
CA ARG A 48 -7.25 2.44 17.78
C ARG A 48 -6.68 3.67 18.48
N ILE A 49 -6.19 4.65 17.71
CA ILE A 49 -5.71 5.93 18.24
C ILE A 49 -6.86 6.68 18.93
N LEU A 50 -8.01 6.82 18.28
CA LEU A 50 -9.16 7.54 18.85
C LEU A 50 -9.69 6.86 20.12
N VAL A 51 -9.72 5.52 20.19
CA VAL A 51 -10.09 4.79 21.40
C VAL A 51 -9.16 5.17 22.56
N LYS A 52 -7.83 5.14 22.36
CA LYS A 52 -6.86 5.54 23.39
C LYS A 52 -6.97 7.01 23.78
N VAL A 53 -7.25 7.90 22.82
CA VAL A 53 -7.46 9.32 23.10
C VAL A 53 -8.68 9.54 23.99
N TYR A 54 -9.81 8.93 23.67
CA TYR A 54 -11.07 9.17 24.39
C TYR A 54 -11.21 8.37 25.69
N GLN A 55 -10.57 7.19 25.79
CA GLN A 55 -10.68 6.33 26.98
C GLN A 55 -9.48 6.48 27.93
N GLU A 56 -8.29 6.78 27.42
CA GLU A 56 -7.05 6.82 28.19
C GLU A 56 -6.41 8.22 28.24
N GLY A 57 -6.93 9.19 27.48
CA GLY A 57 -6.39 10.56 27.42
C GLY A 57 -5.08 10.69 26.62
N ARG A 58 -4.71 9.66 25.85
CA ARG A 58 -3.44 9.58 25.07
C ARG A 58 -3.47 10.42 23.80
N THR A 59 -3.57 11.75 23.93
CA THR A 59 -3.60 12.69 22.79
C THR A 59 -2.30 12.73 22.00
N ASP A 60 -1.18 12.30 22.60
CA ASP A 60 0.13 12.16 21.95
C ASP A 60 0.09 11.24 20.72
N LEU A 61 -0.84 10.27 20.70
CA LEU A 61 -0.96 9.31 19.60
C LEU A 61 -1.57 9.89 18.32
N LEU A 62 -2.23 11.05 18.39
CA LEU A 62 -2.80 11.69 17.19
C LEU A 62 -1.70 12.05 16.18
N GLU A 63 -0.52 12.46 16.64
CA GLU A 63 0.62 12.82 15.78
C GLU A 63 1.25 11.59 15.10
N LYS A 64 0.97 10.38 15.60
CA LYS A 64 1.50 9.12 15.08
C LYS A 64 0.68 8.54 13.92
N TYR A 65 -0.52 9.05 13.66
CA TYR A 65 -1.41 8.49 12.65
C TYR A 65 -0.77 8.41 11.26
N SER A 66 -0.27 9.54 10.75
CA SER A 66 0.35 9.57 9.41
C SER A 66 1.54 8.63 9.31
N GLU A 67 2.38 8.58 10.35
CA GLU A 67 3.56 7.71 10.40
C GLU A 67 3.17 6.22 10.30
N LEU A 68 2.17 5.79 11.08
CA LEU A 68 1.66 4.41 11.10
C LEU A 68 1.02 4.01 9.77
N ALA A 69 0.14 4.85 9.24
CA ALA A 69 -0.56 4.58 7.99
C ALA A 69 0.41 4.51 6.80
N LEU A 70 1.32 5.51 6.67
CA LEU A 70 2.24 5.61 5.54
C LEU A 70 3.21 4.43 5.46
N ARG A 71 3.66 3.86 6.59
CA ARG A 71 4.50 2.65 6.59
C ARG A 71 3.84 1.47 5.87
N ARG A 72 2.53 1.33 5.97
CA ARG A 72 1.78 0.25 5.30
C ARG A 72 1.43 0.62 3.86
N ILE A 73 1.01 1.87 3.62
CA ILE A 73 0.68 2.37 2.28
C ILE A 73 1.86 2.21 1.33
N TRP A 74 3.06 2.63 1.72
CA TRP A 74 4.24 2.51 0.86
C TRP A 74 4.62 1.06 0.52
N LYS A 75 4.45 0.12 1.46
CA LYS A 75 4.69 -1.31 1.18
C LYS A 75 3.68 -1.86 0.15
N ALA A 76 2.42 -1.44 0.25
CA ALA A 76 1.36 -1.85 -0.66
C ALA A 76 1.46 -1.16 -2.04
N GLU A 77 1.84 0.12 -2.09
CA GLU A 77 2.16 0.85 -3.33
C GLU A 77 3.31 0.17 -4.06
N ARG A 78 4.42 -0.11 -3.36
CA ARG A 78 5.57 -0.84 -3.91
C ARG A 78 5.13 -2.17 -4.54
N PHE A 79 4.28 -2.94 -3.84
CA PHE A 79 3.78 -4.21 -4.38
C PHE A 79 2.85 -4.03 -5.58
N SER A 80 1.94 -3.05 -5.55
CA SER A 80 1.01 -2.77 -6.64
C SER A 80 1.74 -2.28 -7.89
N TRP A 81 2.77 -1.44 -7.70
CA TRP A 81 3.68 -1.01 -8.76
C TRP A 81 4.46 -2.20 -9.33
N PHE A 82 5.08 -3.03 -8.49
CA PHE A 82 5.78 -4.25 -8.91
C PHE A 82 4.88 -5.16 -9.77
N MET A 83 3.66 -5.46 -9.31
CA MET A 83 2.72 -6.29 -10.06
C MET A 83 2.29 -5.64 -11.38
N THR A 84 2.15 -4.31 -11.41
CA THR A 84 1.82 -3.59 -12.65
C THR A 84 2.97 -3.70 -13.65
N THR A 85 4.21 -3.45 -13.22
CA THR A 85 5.41 -3.56 -14.05
C THR A 85 5.63 -5.00 -14.55
N LEU A 86 5.35 -6.01 -13.73
CA LEU A 86 5.58 -7.41 -14.08
C LEU A 86 4.55 -7.94 -15.10
N LEU A 87 3.33 -7.40 -15.11
CA LEU A 87 2.19 -8.01 -15.82
C LEU A 87 1.62 -7.17 -16.98
N HIS A 88 2.07 -5.93 -17.18
CA HIS A 88 1.59 -5.07 -18.26
C HIS A 88 2.66 -4.80 -19.31
N ASP A 89 2.24 -4.70 -20.57
CA ASP A 89 3.08 -4.17 -21.65
C ASP A 89 3.10 -2.64 -21.59
N PHE A 90 4.30 -2.06 -21.63
CA PHE A 90 4.50 -0.62 -21.70
C PHE A 90 4.86 -0.21 -23.13
N PRO A 91 4.23 0.85 -23.68
CA PRO A 91 4.40 1.22 -25.09
C PRO A 91 5.83 1.64 -25.43
N ASP A 92 6.55 2.23 -24.48
CA ASP A 92 7.91 2.74 -24.67
C ASP A 92 9.02 1.73 -24.28
N ALA A 93 8.66 0.51 -23.87
CA ALA A 93 9.62 -0.50 -23.43
C ALA A 93 10.44 -1.07 -24.60
N ASP A 94 11.77 -1.06 -24.46
CA ASP A 94 12.68 -1.56 -25.48
C ASP A 94 12.87 -3.10 -25.42
N ALA A 95 13.75 -3.64 -26.26
CA ALA A 95 14.00 -5.08 -26.29
C ALA A 95 14.66 -5.62 -25.02
N PHE A 96 15.47 -4.80 -24.33
CA PHE A 96 16.10 -5.16 -23.07
C PHE A 96 15.08 -5.17 -21.94
N ASP A 97 14.24 -4.13 -21.84
CA ASP A 97 13.17 -4.03 -20.83
C ASP A 97 12.24 -5.24 -20.88
N LYS A 98 11.80 -5.65 -22.08
CA LYS A 98 10.94 -6.83 -22.26
C LYS A 98 11.62 -8.13 -21.85
N ARG A 99 12.93 -8.26 -22.11
CA ARG A 99 13.71 -9.43 -21.68
C ARG A 99 13.88 -9.45 -20.16
N MET A 100 14.12 -8.31 -19.53
CA MET A 100 14.19 -8.17 -18.08
C MET A 100 12.85 -8.52 -17.43
N GLN A 101 11.75 -7.93 -17.89
CA GLN A 101 10.40 -8.23 -17.39
C GLN A 101 10.10 -9.74 -17.46
N ARG A 102 10.43 -10.39 -18.58
CA ARG A 102 10.24 -11.83 -18.73
C ARG A 102 11.10 -12.65 -17.77
N THR A 103 12.36 -12.23 -17.59
CA THR A 103 13.30 -12.89 -16.67
C THR A 103 12.84 -12.78 -15.22
N ASP A 104 12.34 -11.60 -14.82
CA ASP A 104 11.75 -11.39 -13.50
C ASP A 104 10.50 -12.27 -13.32
N TYR A 105 9.62 -12.32 -14.32
CA TYR A 105 8.44 -13.18 -14.27
C TYR A 105 8.81 -14.65 -14.05
N ASP A 106 9.75 -15.16 -14.84
CA ASP A 106 10.19 -16.55 -14.72
C ASP A 106 10.83 -16.80 -13.35
N TYR A 107 11.70 -15.91 -12.85
CA TYR A 107 12.32 -16.04 -11.52
C TYR A 107 11.29 -16.05 -10.38
N TYR A 108 10.38 -15.07 -10.34
CA TYR A 108 9.41 -14.96 -9.25
C TYR A 108 8.39 -16.10 -9.22
N THR A 109 8.12 -16.72 -10.38
CA THR A 109 7.15 -17.81 -10.49
C THR A 109 7.77 -19.19 -10.38
N SER A 110 9.08 -19.35 -10.58
CA SER A 110 9.78 -20.63 -10.46
C SER A 110 10.59 -20.80 -9.17
N SER A 111 10.86 -19.72 -8.43
CA SER A 111 11.62 -19.75 -7.18
C SER A 111 10.69 -19.80 -5.96
N PRO A 112 10.88 -20.73 -5.00
CA PRO A 112 10.14 -20.73 -3.74
C PRO A 112 10.25 -19.41 -2.96
N ALA A 113 11.42 -18.75 -3.01
CA ALA A 113 11.61 -17.46 -2.37
C ALA A 113 10.83 -16.36 -3.09
N GLY A 114 10.84 -16.35 -4.43
CA GLY A 114 10.08 -15.41 -5.24
C GLY A 114 8.56 -15.57 -5.07
N LEU A 115 8.08 -16.81 -5.03
CA LEU A 115 6.67 -17.10 -4.76
C LEU A 115 6.25 -16.61 -3.37
N LYS A 116 7.12 -16.79 -2.36
CA LYS A 116 6.85 -16.33 -1.00
C LYS A 116 6.70 -14.81 -0.93
N THR A 117 7.56 -14.05 -1.62
CA THR A 117 7.46 -12.57 -1.62
C THR A 117 6.17 -12.10 -2.29
N ILE A 118 5.73 -12.75 -3.37
CA ILE A 118 4.41 -12.46 -3.96
C ILE A 118 3.31 -12.80 -2.95
N ALA A 119 3.33 -14.01 -2.38
CA ALA A 119 2.29 -14.51 -1.51
C ALA A 119 2.06 -13.63 -0.28
N GLU A 120 3.12 -13.29 0.47
CA GLU A 120 2.99 -12.48 1.70
C GLU A 120 2.46 -11.08 1.41
N ASN A 121 2.87 -10.48 0.29
CA ASN A 121 2.36 -9.17 -0.11
C ASN A 121 0.93 -9.27 -0.62
N TYR A 122 0.57 -10.34 -1.35
CA TYR A 122 -0.77 -10.53 -1.91
C TYR A 122 -1.82 -10.75 -0.83
N VAL A 123 -1.54 -11.58 0.20
CA VAL A 123 -2.45 -11.77 1.34
C VAL A 123 -2.49 -10.55 2.27
N GLY A 124 -1.48 -9.69 2.20
CA GLY A 124 -1.39 -8.46 2.98
C GLY A 124 -0.47 -8.61 4.18
N LEU A 125 0.39 -7.61 4.36
CA LEU A 125 1.35 -7.58 5.45
C LEU A 125 0.65 -7.28 6.80
N PRO A 126 1.24 -7.73 7.93
CA PRO A 126 0.74 -7.46 9.27
C PRO A 126 0.49 -5.98 9.53
N PHE A 127 -0.44 -5.71 10.46
CA PHE A 127 -0.73 -4.36 10.92
C PHE A 127 0.23 -4.03 12.06
N ASP A 128 0.70 -2.79 12.10
CA ASP A 128 1.50 -2.31 13.22
C ASP A 128 0.62 -2.20 14.47
N GLU A 129 1.24 -2.37 15.63
CA GLU A 129 0.58 -2.09 16.91
C GLU A 129 0.53 -0.57 17.16
N VAL A 130 -0.48 -0.14 17.90
CA VAL A 130 -0.66 1.26 18.30
C VAL A 130 -0.48 1.26 19.82
N ASP A 131 0.67 1.72 20.29
CA ASP A 131 1.09 1.66 21.71
C ASP A 131 1.11 3.04 22.39
#